data_AF-A0A182IYF8-F1
#
_entry.id   AF-A0A182IYF8-F1
#
_cell.length_a   1.000
_cell.length_b   1.000
_cell.length_c   1.000
_cell.angle_alpha   90.00
_cell.angle_beta   90.00
_cell.angle_gamma   90.00
#
_symmetry.space_group_name_H-M   'P 1'
#
loop_
_entity.id
_entity.type
_entity.pdbx_description
1 polymer ?
#
loop_
_entity_poly.entity_id
_entity_poly.type
_entity_poly.pdbx_seq_one_letter_code
_entity_poly.pdbx_strand_id
1 'polypeptide(L)'
;MNALIVLTLALIAGASAQYNYNWNYEVPVPQGYGQDQYNQQYNQQYNQQYNQQYNGNQQYQPVKAIPDARCPRTDDPIRPVHLPFSGNCSKFMKCTGGMGFVMDCPAGLEFSTRMSRCDYPALAQCSNF
;
A
#
# COMPACT_ATOMS: atom_id res chain seq x y z
N MET A 1 27.06 42.92 27.43
CA MET A 1 25.62 43.14 27.67
C MET A 1 24.94 42.97 26.32
N ASN A 2 23.85 42.18 26.25
CA ASN A 2 23.09 41.78 25.05
C ASN A 2 23.58 40.55 24.27
N ALA A 3 23.36 39.38 24.87
CA ALA A 3 23.13 38.10 24.14
C ALA A 3 22.27 37.10 24.94
N LEU A 4 21.84 37.43 26.17
CA LEU A 4 21.16 36.48 27.07
C LEU A 4 19.63 36.61 27.09
N ILE A 5 19.04 37.56 26.36
CA ILE A 5 17.58 37.83 26.40
C ILE A 5 16.83 37.14 25.25
N VAL A 6 17.51 36.63 24.22
CA VAL A 6 16.85 35.98 23.07
C VAL A 6 16.50 34.51 23.35
N LEU A 7 16.99 33.92 24.45
CA LEU A 7 16.75 32.52 24.80
C LEU A 7 15.41 32.23 25.51
N THR A 8 14.60 33.25 25.85
CA THR A 8 13.37 33.05 26.63
C THR A 8 12.06 33.14 25.85
N LEU A 9 12.08 33.38 24.54
CA LEU A 9 10.86 33.46 23.71
C LEU A 9 10.66 32.30 22.71
N ALA A 10 11.44 31.22 22.81
CA ALA A 10 11.24 30.01 22.02
C ALA A 10 10.26 29.00 22.66
N LEU A 11 9.28 29.46 23.45
CA LEU A 11 8.20 28.62 24.01
C LEU A 11 6.93 28.60 23.16
N ILE A 12 6.94 29.16 21.95
CA ILE A 12 5.89 28.86 20.96
C ILE A 12 6.39 27.67 20.15
N ALA A 13 5.88 26.50 20.49
CA ALA A 13 6.19 25.21 19.87
C ALA A 13 5.93 25.24 18.36
N GLY A 14 6.99 25.51 17.59
CA GLY A 14 7.10 25.20 16.18
C GLY A 14 8.12 24.08 16.00
N ALA A 15 7.83 22.89 16.53
CA ALA A 15 8.65 21.72 16.26
C ALA A 15 8.42 21.31 14.79
N SER A 16 9.26 21.76 13.87
CA SER A 16 9.41 21.08 12.59
C SER A 16 10.09 19.75 12.86
N ALA A 17 9.29 18.72 13.15
CA ALA A 17 9.77 17.35 13.28
C ALA A 17 10.42 16.95 11.95
N GLN A 18 11.74 16.74 11.97
CA GLN A 18 12.43 16.08 10.87
C GLN A 18 11.97 14.62 10.88
N TYR A 19 11.02 14.27 10.01
CA TYR A 19 10.57 12.90 9.85
C TYR A 19 11.68 12.08 9.19
N ASN A 20 12.27 11.14 9.93
CA ASN A 20 13.07 10.08 9.36
C ASN A 20 12.11 8.95 8.96
N TYR A 21 11.90 8.78 7.65
CA TYR A 21 11.09 7.68 7.12
C TYR A 21 11.94 6.42 7.04
N ASN A 22 11.68 5.46 7.94
CA ASN A 22 12.15 4.09 7.79
C ASN A 22 11.21 3.35 6.82
N TRP A 23 11.75 2.83 5.72
CA TRP A 23 10.99 2.13 4.66
C TRP A 23 10.73 0.64 4.91
N ASN A 24 11.11 0.11 6.07
CA ASN A 24 10.83 -1.28 6.44
C ASN A 24 9.70 -1.33 7.47
N TYR A 25 8.44 -1.30 7.00
CA TYR A 25 7.28 -1.58 7.83
C TYR A 25 7.01 -3.09 7.88
N GLU A 26 7.52 -3.75 8.91
CA GLU A 26 6.94 -5.01 9.40
C GLU A 26 5.58 -4.68 10.01
N VAL A 27 4.52 -5.30 9.50
CA VAL A 27 3.15 -5.10 10.01
C VAL A 27 2.96 -5.95 11.27
N PRO A 28 2.61 -5.37 12.43
CA PRO A 28 2.22 -6.15 13.59
C PRO A 28 0.87 -6.84 13.30
N VAL A 29 0.89 -8.16 13.15
CA VAL A 29 -0.34 -8.97 13.13
C VAL A 29 -0.90 -9.08 14.55
N PRO A 30 -2.23 -8.92 14.78
CA PRO A 30 -2.84 -9.22 16.08
C PRO A 30 -2.62 -10.69 16.44
N GLN A 31 -2.20 -10.96 17.68
CA GLN A 31 -2.13 -12.33 18.20
C GLN A 31 -3.55 -12.93 18.21
N GLY A 32 -3.82 -13.88 17.31
CA GLY A 32 -5.14 -14.54 17.19
C GLY A 32 -5.71 -14.60 15.76
N TYR A 33 -5.11 -13.94 14.78
CA TYR A 33 -5.49 -14.06 13.37
C TYR A 33 -4.98 -15.39 12.78
N GLY A 34 -5.56 -16.54 13.19
CA GLY A 34 -5.25 -17.83 12.57
C GLY A 34 -5.39 -19.11 13.40
N GLN A 35 -6.20 -19.15 14.46
CA GLN A 35 -6.34 -20.37 15.28
C GLN A 35 -7.70 -21.05 15.12
N ASP A 36 -7.92 -21.72 13.99
CA ASP A 36 -8.86 -22.84 13.91
C ASP A 36 -8.11 -24.06 13.34
N GLN A 37 -7.98 -25.12 14.13
CA GLN A 37 -7.19 -26.32 13.80
C GLN A 37 -7.65 -27.04 12.52
N TYR A 38 -8.85 -26.74 12.04
CA TYR A 38 -9.42 -27.29 10.80
C TYR A 38 -8.58 -26.94 9.55
N ASN A 39 -7.84 -25.83 9.56
CA ASN A 39 -7.03 -25.40 8.41
C ASN A 39 -5.66 -26.05 8.29
N GLN A 40 -5.26 -26.96 9.19
CA GLN A 40 -3.91 -27.54 9.13
C GLN A 40 -3.75 -28.54 7.97
N GLN A 41 -4.73 -29.44 7.76
CA GLN A 41 -4.65 -30.43 6.68
C GLN A 41 -4.84 -29.79 5.29
N TYR A 42 -5.73 -28.81 5.19
CA TYR A 42 -5.98 -28.07 3.95
C TYR A 42 -4.77 -27.21 3.53
N ASN A 43 -4.12 -26.54 4.49
CA ASN A 43 -2.90 -25.78 4.22
C ASN A 43 -1.69 -26.66 3.84
N GLN A 44 -1.62 -27.91 4.30
CA GLN A 44 -0.52 -28.81 3.95
C GLN A 44 -0.52 -29.19 2.48
N GLN A 45 -1.69 -29.51 1.91
CA GLN A 45 -1.80 -29.84 0.48
C GLN A 45 -1.67 -28.58 -0.40
N TYR A 46 -2.23 -27.45 0.04
CA TYR A 46 -2.21 -26.19 -0.71
C TYR A 46 -0.82 -25.53 -0.74
N ASN A 47 -0.07 -25.53 0.37
CA ASN A 47 1.28 -24.96 0.42
C ASN A 47 2.32 -25.75 -0.37
N GLN A 48 2.12 -27.05 -0.60
CA GLN A 48 3.04 -27.83 -1.43
C GLN A 48 2.95 -27.44 -2.91
N GLN A 49 1.76 -27.16 -3.42
CA GLN A 49 1.58 -26.67 -4.79
C GLN A 49 2.04 -25.20 -4.92
N TYR A 50 1.83 -24.40 -3.87
CA TYR A 50 2.22 -22.99 -3.85
C TYR A 50 3.75 -22.78 -3.86
N ASN A 51 4.50 -23.62 -3.14
CA ASN A 51 5.97 -23.56 -3.10
C ASN A 51 6.67 -24.10 -4.36
N GLN A 52 5.96 -24.80 -5.24
CA GLN A 52 6.56 -25.27 -6.50
C GLN A 52 6.60 -24.18 -7.58
N GLN A 53 5.68 -23.21 -7.55
CA GLN A 53 5.67 -22.11 -8.53
C GLN A 53 6.64 -20.97 -8.19
N TYR A 54 7.17 -20.93 -6.95
CA TYR A 54 8.04 -19.86 -6.47
C TYR A 54 9.50 -20.33 -6.24
N ASN A 55 9.90 -21.45 -6.83
CA ASN A 55 11.29 -21.88 -6.81
C ASN A 55 11.99 -21.39 -8.08
N GLY A 56 12.71 -20.27 -7.94
CA GLY A 56 13.80 -19.89 -8.84
C GLY A 56 13.59 -18.60 -9.62
N ASN A 57 13.94 -17.47 -8.97
CA ASN A 57 14.28 -16.18 -9.59
C ASN A 57 13.16 -15.12 -9.78
N GLN A 58 12.55 -14.67 -8.69
CA GLN A 58 11.99 -13.31 -8.63
C GLN A 58 12.33 -12.61 -7.32
N GLN A 59 13.00 -11.46 -7.43
CA GLN A 59 13.30 -10.54 -6.35
C GLN A 59 11.99 -10.12 -5.66
N TYR A 60 11.72 -10.65 -4.46
CA TYR A 60 10.61 -10.22 -3.62
C TYR A 60 10.89 -8.82 -3.10
N GLN A 61 10.35 -7.81 -3.79
CA GLN A 61 10.27 -6.45 -3.26
C GLN A 61 8.97 -6.35 -2.47
N PRO A 62 8.99 -5.81 -1.23
CA PRO A 62 7.77 -5.59 -0.47
C PRO A 62 6.87 -4.62 -1.24
N VAL A 63 5.63 -5.05 -1.53
CA VAL A 63 4.63 -4.18 -2.18
C VAL A 63 4.34 -3.01 -1.24
N LYS A 64 4.52 -1.78 -1.73
CA LYS A 64 4.28 -0.58 -0.92
C LYS A 64 2.80 -0.50 -0.53
N ALA A 65 2.50 -0.57 0.75
CA ALA A 65 1.15 -0.40 1.29
C ALA A 65 1.00 0.99 1.94
N ILE A 66 -0.08 1.70 1.62
CA ILE A 66 -0.38 3.04 2.13
C ILE A 66 -1.75 3.00 2.80
N PRO A 67 -1.87 3.35 4.09
CA PRO A 67 -3.18 3.54 4.72
C PRO A 67 -3.97 4.62 3.96
N ASP A 68 -5.19 4.31 3.53
CA ASP A 68 -6.05 5.25 2.80
C ASP A 68 -7.50 5.12 3.29
N ALA A 69 -8.09 6.24 3.71
CA ALA A 69 -9.46 6.27 4.23
C ALA A 69 -10.52 5.88 3.19
N ARG A 70 -10.19 5.94 1.90
CA ARG A 70 -11.06 5.49 0.80
C ARG A 70 -11.02 3.97 0.63
N CYS A 71 -10.03 3.28 1.22
CA CYS A 71 -10.02 1.82 1.24
C CYS A 71 -10.97 1.30 2.34
N PRO A 72 -11.86 0.36 2.02
CA PRO A 72 -12.73 -0.25 3.02
C PRO A 72 -11.91 -1.10 3.99
N ARG A 73 -12.33 -1.13 5.26
CA ARG A 73 -11.71 -1.98 6.30
C ARG A 73 -12.07 -3.46 6.15
N THR A 74 -13.17 -3.75 5.47
CA THR A 74 -13.66 -5.12 5.21
C THR A 74 -13.77 -5.30 3.71
N ASP A 75 -13.12 -6.33 3.18
CA ASP A 75 -13.05 -6.56 1.75
C ASP A 75 -14.30 -7.29 1.22
N ASP A 76 -14.80 -6.84 0.07
CA ASP A 76 -15.86 -7.52 -0.68
C ASP A 76 -15.22 -8.32 -1.84
N PRO A 77 -15.25 -9.66 -1.82
CA PRO A 77 -14.61 -10.48 -2.84
C PRO A 77 -15.25 -10.34 -4.23
N ILE A 78 -16.49 -9.87 -4.32
CA ILE A 78 -17.21 -9.66 -5.59
C ILE A 78 -16.92 -8.26 -6.13
N ARG A 79 -16.65 -7.29 -5.25
CA ARG A 79 -16.45 -5.87 -5.61
C ARG A 79 -15.15 -5.32 -5.03
N PRO A 80 -13.99 -5.69 -5.60
CA PRO A 80 -12.71 -5.15 -5.16
C PRO A 80 -12.64 -3.64 -5.42
N VAL A 81 -11.99 -2.92 -4.50
CA VAL A 81 -11.81 -1.47 -4.62
C VAL A 81 -10.41 -1.18 -5.15
N HIS A 82 -10.35 -0.45 -6.27
CA HIS A 82 -9.12 0.09 -6.84
C HIS A 82 -9.17 1.62 -6.84
N LEU A 83 -8.09 2.25 -6.39
CA LEU A 83 -7.96 3.70 -6.29
C LEU A 83 -6.82 4.21 -7.18
N PRO A 84 -6.90 5.45 -7.69
CA PRO A 84 -5.79 6.06 -8.43
C PRO A 84 -4.60 6.31 -7.50
N PHE A 85 -3.39 6.14 -8.03
CA PHE A 85 -2.17 6.55 -7.35
C PHE A 85 -1.79 7.97 -7.76
N SER A 86 -1.69 8.87 -6.78
CA SER A 86 -1.42 10.28 -7.04
C SER A 86 -0.02 10.49 -7.65
N GLY A 87 0.04 11.24 -8.75
CA GLY A 87 1.30 11.64 -9.40
C GLY A 87 1.95 10.57 -10.28
N ASN A 88 1.37 9.38 -10.42
CA ASN A 88 1.83 8.39 -11.40
C ASN A 88 0.65 7.58 -11.95
N CYS A 89 0.25 7.90 -13.18
CA CYS A 89 -0.87 7.26 -13.86
C CYS A 89 -0.62 5.81 -14.24
N SER A 90 0.63 5.37 -14.34
CA SER A 90 0.99 3.96 -14.56
C SER A 90 0.93 3.13 -13.28
N LYS A 91 0.41 3.69 -12.17
CA LYS A 91 0.21 2.98 -10.90
C LYS A 91 -1.21 3.15 -10.40
N PHE A 92 -1.65 2.19 -9.61
CA PHE A 92 -2.92 2.24 -8.88
C PHE A 92 -2.77 1.59 -7.51
N MET A 93 -3.78 1.74 -6.66
CA MET A 93 -3.82 1.07 -5.36
C MET A 93 -4.93 0.03 -5.34
N LYS A 94 -4.61 -1.20 -4.96
CA LYS A 94 -5.60 -2.23 -4.64
C LYS A 94 -5.88 -2.22 -3.14
N CYS A 95 -7.14 -2.05 -2.76
CA CYS A 95 -7.49 -1.99 -1.35
C CYS A 95 -7.63 -3.39 -0.73
N THR A 96 -7.07 -3.55 0.47
CA THR A 96 -7.29 -4.70 1.34
C THR A 96 -7.19 -4.23 2.80
N GLY A 97 -8.24 -4.44 3.60
CA GLY A 97 -8.21 -4.17 5.05
C GLY A 97 -7.88 -2.72 5.44
N GLY A 98 -8.35 -1.72 4.69
CA GLY A 98 -8.08 -0.29 4.91
C GLY A 98 -6.73 0.21 4.36
N MET A 99 -5.99 -0.66 3.67
CA MET A 99 -4.68 -0.35 3.08
C MET A 99 -4.76 -0.38 1.56
N GLY A 100 -4.16 0.61 0.91
CA GLY A 100 -3.95 0.64 -0.55
C GLY A 100 -2.57 0.07 -0.90
N PHE A 101 -2.55 -1.10 -1.53
CA PHE A 101 -1.33 -1.73 -2.03
C PHE A 101 -1.01 -1.17 -3.41
N VAL A 102 0.14 -0.52 -3.57
CA VAL A 102 0.55 0.12 -4.81
C VAL A 102 0.94 -0.94 -5.84
N MET A 103 0.24 -0.95 -6.96
CA MET A 103 0.42 -1.86 -8.07
C MET A 103 0.82 -1.08 -9.32
N ASP A 104 1.66 -1.70 -10.15
CA ASP A 104 1.98 -1.20 -11.47
C ASP A 104 0.91 -1.63 -12.49
N CYS A 105 0.56 -0.70 -13.39
CA CYS A 105 -0.11 -1.05 -14.62
C CYS A 105 0.88 -1.74 -15.58
N PRO A 106 0.39 -2.61 -16.47
CA PRO A 106 1.19 -3.09 -17.59
C PRO A 106 1.82 -1.94 -18.37
N ALA A 107 2.97 -2.19 -19.00
CA ALA A 107 3.74 -1.16 -19.70
C ALA A 107 2.88 -0.40 -20.72
N GLY A 108 2.92 0.93 -20.66
CA GLY A 108 2.18 1.82 -21.55
C GLY A 108 0.69 2.00 -21.22
N LEU A 109 0.20 1.39 -20.13
CA LEU A 109 -1.18 1.59 -19.66
C LEU A 109 -1.25 2.57 -18.49
N GLU A 110 -2.42 3.15 -18.32
CA GLU A 110 -2.75 4.07 -17.23
C GLU A 110 -3.99 3.61 -16.48
N PHE A 111 -4.05 3.87 -15.18
CA PHE A 111 -5.22 3.54 -14.39
C PHE A 111 -6.39 4.48 -14.74
N SER A 112 -7.48 3.88 -15.21
CA SER A 112 -8.75 4.57 -15.41
C SER A 112 -9.60 4.48 -14.14
N THR A 113 -9.83 5.60 -13.47
CA THR A 113 -10.74 5.67 -12.30
C THR A 113 -12.17 5.31 -12.68
N ARG A 114 -12.62 5.74 -13.86
CA ARG A 114 -13.95 5.45 -14.41
C ARG A 114 -14.21 3.96 -14.60
N MET A 115 -13.18 3.22 -15.00
CA MET A 115 -13.29 1.80 -15.34
C MET A 115 -12.69 0.87 -14.28
N SER A 116 -12.06 1.46 -13.25
CA SER A 116 -11.39 0.78 -12.14
C SER A 116 -10.36 -0.27 -12.59
N ARG A 117 -9.67 0.00 -13.70
CA ARG A 117 -8.63 -0.87 -14.28
C ARG A 117 -7.60 -0.06 -15.08
N CYS A 118 -6.46 -0.68 -15.35
CA CYS A 118 -5.51 -0.15 -16.32
C CYS A 118 -6.10 -0.22 -17.74
N ASP A 119 -5.99 0.86 -18.49
CA ASP A 119 -6.47 0.99 -19.85
C ASP A 119 -5.50 1.87 -20.67
N TYR A 120 -5.74 2.01 -21.97
CA TYR A 120 -4.90 2.86 -22.81
C TYR A 120 -5.03 4.34 -22.39
N PRO A 121 -3.95 5.15 -22.46
CA PRO A 121 -3.98 6.56 -22.04
C PRO A 121 -5.12 7.39 -22.66
N ALA A 122 -5.46 7.13 -23.94
CA ALA A 122 -6.56 7.79 -24.63
C ALA A 122 -7.93 7.53 -23.98
N LEU A 123 -8.12 6.38 -23.33
CA LEU A 123 -9.35 5.97 -22.65
C LEU A 123 -9.28 6.27 -21.14
N ALA A 124 -8.15 6.00 -20.50
CA ALA A 124 -7.92 6.23 -19.08
C ALA A 124 -7.91 7.72 -18.75
N GLN A 125 -7.34 8.52 -19.65
CA GLN A 125 -7.22 9.97 -19.58
C GLN A 125 -6.50 10.49 -18.32
N CYS A 126 -5.77 9.67 -17.58
CA CYS A 126 -5.18 10.09 -16.31
C CYS A 126 -4.10 11.16 -16.49
N SER A 127 -3.23 11.02 -17.49
CA SER A 127 -2.13 11.96 -17.75
C SER A 127 -2.54 13.21 -18.52
N ASN A 128 -3.79 13.29 -18.98
CA ASN A 128 -4.30 14.38 -19.82
C ASN A 128 -5.07 15.47 -19.04
N PHE A 129 -4.92 15.51 -17.71
CA PHE A 129 -5.50 16.51 -16.79
C PHE A 129 -4.41 17.28 -16.06
#